data_AF-A0AAJ2YZ64-F1
#
_entry.id   AF-A0AAJ2YZ64-F1
#
_cell.length_a   1.000
_cell.length_b   1.000
_cell.length_c   1.000
_cell.angle_alpha   90.00
_cell.angle_beta   90.00
_cell.angle_gamma   90.00
#
_symmetry.space_group_name_H-M   'P 1'
#
loop_
_entity.id
_entity.type
_entity.pdbx_description
1 polymer ?
#
loop_
_entity_poly.entity_id
_entity_poly.type
_entity_poly.pdbx_seq_one_letter_code
_entity_poly.pdbx_strand_id
1 'polypeptide(L)'
;MQAEKLVLAAINVVRQAFGHGTFVDPHTITTQSEANNSIHRYLADAPSINDDTIAIDVYETAEQPVVVFTYNHEGQIIAGETWTWIMLDEAIVFDGTAFRLMSPDTIERLHLSLGEPVAHFEK
;
A
#
# COMPACT_ATOMS: atom_id res chain seq x y z
N MET A 1 -4.39 15.12 -4.07
CA MET A 1 -3.30 15.43 -3.11
C MET A 1 -3.45 14.73 -1.77
N GLN A 2 -4.65 14.60 -1.19
CA GLN A 2 -4.82 13.92 0.11
C GLN A 2 -4.60 12.40 0.02
N ALA A 3 -5.16 11.74 -1.00
CA ALA A 3 -5.01 10.30 -1.22
C ALA A 3 -3.54 9.90 -1.46
N GLU A 4 -2.81 10.68 -2.26
CA GLU A 4 -1.39 10.42 -2.55
C GLU A 4 -0.53 10.55 -1.30
N LYS A 5 -0.80 11.52 -0.43
CA LYS A 5 -0.09 11.66 0.85
C LYS A 5 -0.38 10.49 1.79
N LEU A 6 -1.62 10.00 1.80
CA LEU A 6 -2.01 8.80 2.55
C LEU A 6 -1.28 7.57 2.02
N VAL A 7 -1.20 7.40 0.71
CA VAL A 7 -0.46 6.30 0.06
C VAL A 7 1.03 6.38 0.40
N LEU A 8 1.65 7.56 0.34
CA LEU A 8 3.05 7.73 0.71
C LEU A 8 3.32 7.42 2.19
N ALA A 9 2.41 7.80 3.09
CA ALA A 9 2.49 7.42 4.50
C ALA A 9 2.42 5.89 4.65
N ALA A 10 1.45 5.23 4.01
CA ALA A 10 1.30 3.78 4.05
C ALA A 10 2.52 3.04 3.45
N ILE A 11 3.10 3.57 2.37
CA ILE A 11 4.34 3.05 1.76
C ILE A 11 5.50 3.09 2.78
N ASN A 12 5.64 4.18 3.54
CA ASN A 12 6.67 4.26 4.58
C ASN A 12 6.46 3.24 5.69
N VAL A 13 5.21 3.01 6.08
CA VAL A 13 4.87 1.98 7.08
C VAL A 13 5.28 0.59 6.60
N VAL A 14 4.91 0.24 5.37
CA VAL A 14 5.32 -1.03 4.74
C VAL A 14 6.85 -1.10 4.75
N ARG A 15 7.56 -0.11 4.21
CA ARG A 15 9.03 -0.04 4.23
C ARG A 15 9.64 -0.23 5.62
N GLN A 16 9.06 0.39 6.65
CA GLN A 16 9.51 0.28 8.03
C GLN A 16 9.28 -1.12 8.59
N ALA A 17 8.12 -1.72 8.37
CA ALA A 17 7.78 -3.07 8.83
C ALA A 17 8.75 -4.11 8.27
N PHE A 18 9.24 -3.89 7.05
CA PHE A 18 10.21 -4.76 6.41
C PHE A 18 11.67 -4.35 6.61
N GLY A 19 11.95 -3.20 7.24
CA GLY A 19 13.31 -2.73 7.48
C GLY A 19 14.08 -2.34 6.21
N HIS A 20 13.40 -1.90 5.15
CA HIS A 20 14.01 -1.61 3.85
C HIS A 20 13.70 -0.20 3.31
N GLY A 21 14.67 0.36 2.58
CA GLY A 21 14.45 1.50 1.68
C GLY A 21 14.60 2.88 2.32
N THR A 22 14.30 3.90 1.51
CA THR A 22 14.25 5.32 1.91
C THR A 22 12.81 5.71 2.25
N PHE A 23 12.62 6.59 3.22
CA PHE A 23 11.30 7.11 3.57
C PHE A 23 11.03 8.43 2.84
N VAL A 24 9.79 8.65 2.43
CA VAL A 24 9.34 9.91 1.79
C VAL A 24 8.47 10.67 2.77
N ASP A 25 8.85 11.89 3.16
CA ASP A 25 7.99 12.72 4.01
C ASP A 25 6.78 13.27 3.20
N PRO A 26 5.54 12.83 3.47
CA PRO A 26 4.37 13.31 2.71
C PRO A 26 4.09 14.80 2.92
N HIS A 27 4.63 15.42 3.97
CA HIS A 27 4.47 16.84 4.26
C HIS A 27 5.36 17.73 3.38
N THR A 28 6.50 17.22 2.90
CA THR A 28 7.38 17.96 1.98
C THR A 28 6.87 17.95 0.55
N ILE A 29 5.97 17.04 0.21
CA ILE A 29 5.34 16.95 -1.12
C ILE A 29 4.28 18.03 -1.28
N THR A 30 4.48 18.91 -2.26
CA THR A 30 3.61 20.08 -2.49
C THR A 30 2.79 19.98 -3.77
N THR A 31 3.14 19.06 -4.67
CA THR A 31 2.46 18.87 -5.95
C THR A 31 2.01 17.43 -6.15
N GLN A 32 0.91 17.24 -6.88
CA GLN A 32 0.40 15.91 -7.21
C GLN A 32 1.37 15.11 -8.10
N SER A 33 2.03 15.78 -9.05
CA SER A 33 3.02 15.14 -9.94
C SER A 33 4.20 14.56 -9.14
N GLU A 34 4.72 15.29 -8.17
CA GLU A 34 5.79 14.82 -7.28
C GLU A 34 5.36 13.61 -6.44
N ALA A 35 4.11 13.63 -5.95
CA ALA A 35 3.53 12.52 -5.20
C ALA A 35 3.42 11.26 -6.07
N ASN A 36 2.81 11.36 -7.25
CA ASN A 36 2.63 10.26 -8.20
C ASN A 36 3.99 9.68 -8.64
N ASN A 37 4.98 10.54 -8.94
CA ASN A 37 6.32 10.09 -9.28
C ASN A 37 6.98 9.29 -8.15
N SER A 38 6.75 9.69 -6.89
CA SER A 38 7.29 8.98 -5.73
C SER A 38 6.61 7.63 -5.52
N ILE A 39 5.29 7.56 -5.75
CA ILE A 39 4.50 6.31 -5.68
C ILE A 39 4.90 5.35 -6.81
N HIS A 40 4.99 5.83 -8.05
CA HIS A 40 5.45 5.00 -9.18
C HIS A 40 6.90 4.57 -9.02
N ARG A 41 7.77 5.41 -8.44
CA ARG A 41 9.12 4.98 -8.08
C ARG A 41 9.07 3.86 -7.04
N TYR A 42 8.25 3.94 -6.01
CA TYR A 42 8.06 2.84 -5.05
C TYR A 42 7.63 1.54 -5.76
N LEU A 43 6.68 1.62 -6.68
CA LEU A 43 6.22 0.50 -7.48
C LEU A 43 7.33 -0.04 -8.41
N ALA A 44 8.22 0.80 -8.93
CA ALA A 44 9.28 0.39 -9.85
C ALA A 44 10.59 -0.08 -9.18
N ASP A 45 10.95 0.42 -7.98
CA ASP A 45 12.35 0.39 -7.50
C ASP A 45 12.82 -0.84 -6.73
N ALA A 46 11.98 -1.77 -6.24
CA ALA A 46 12.37 -2.48 -5.02
C ALA A 46 12.25 -4.03 -4.99
N PRO A 47 13.38 -4.74 -4.81
CA PRO A 47 13.43 -6.18 -4.62
C PRO A 47 12.72 -6.69 -3.35
N SER A 48 12.19 -7.93 -3.40
CA SER A 48 11.74 -8.83 -2.31
C SER A 48 10.45 -8.52 -1.53
N ILE A 49 10.02 -7.27 -1.41
CA ILE A 49 8.72 -6.91 -0.76
C ILE A 49 7.86 -6.06 -1.67
N ASN A 50 8.49 -5.23 -2.50
CA ASN A 50 7.81 -4.39 -3.46
C ASN A 50 7.78 -5.03 -4.86
N ASP A 51 8.54 -6.13 -5.08
CA ASP A 51 8.47 -6.91 -6.33
C ASP A 51 7.06 -7.48 -6.53
N ASP A 52 6.41 -7.90 -5.46
CA ASP A 52 5.10 -8.52 -5.53
C ASP A 52 3.94 -7.52 -5.45
N THR A 53 4.15 -6.28 -4.95
CA THR A 53 3.11 -5.24 -5.01
C THR A 53 2.84 -4.86 -6.46
N ILE A 54 1.65 -5.16 -6.99
CA ILE A 54 1.27 -4.81 -8.37
C ILE A 54 0.37 -3.59 -8.47
N ALA A 55 -0.35 -3.27 -7.39
CA ALA A 55 -1.20 -2.09 -7.33
C ALA A 55 -1.35 -1.56 -5.90
N ILE A 56 -1.71 -0.28 -5.79
CA ILE A 56 -2.12 0.36 -4.54
C ILE A 56 -3.43 1.10 -4.79
N ASP A 57 -4.44 0.75 -4.01
CA ASP A 57 -5.75 1.36 -4.05
C ASP A 57 -6.02 2.16 -2.78
N VAL A 58 -6.86 3.18 -2.90
CA VAL A 58 -7.44 3.88 -1.75
C VAL A 58 -8.94 3.75 -1.83
N TYR A 59 -9.54 3.20 -0.78
CA TYR A 59 -10.99 3.11 -0.63
C TYR A 59 -11.46 4.06 0.45
N GLU A 60 -12.57 4.74 0.20
CA GLU A 60 -13.31 5.42 1.26
C GLU A 60 -14.16 4.40 2.01
N THR A 61 -14.11 4.43 3.34
CA THR A 61 -15.00 3.64 4.19
C THR A 61 -15.76 4.58 5.13
N ALA A 62 -16.78 4.06 5.82
CA ALA A 62 -17.57 4.84 6.76
C ALA A 62 -16.77 5.36 7.97
N GLU A 63 -15.63 4.73 8.30
CA GLU A 63 -14.82 5.06 9.47
C GLU A 63 -13.59 5.90 9.09
N GLN A 64 -12.79 5.40 8.15
CA GLN A 64 -11.59 6.07 7.66
C GLN A 64 -11.16 5.51 6.29
N PRO A 65 -10.44 6.28 5.47
CA PRO A 65 -9.85 5.76 4.24
C PRO A 65 -8.92 4.58 4.53
N VAL A 66 -8.97 3.56 3.68
CA VAL A 66 -8.10 2.38 3.76
C VAL A 66 -7.23 2.33 2.52
N VAL A 67 -5.91 2.22 2.73
CA VAL A 67 -4.95 1.95 1.65
C VAL A 67 -4.79 0.46 1.48
N VAL A 68 -4.91 -0.06 0.27
CA VAL A 68 -4.79 -1.48 0.01
C VAL A 68 -3.66 -1.72 -0.97
N PHE A 69 -2.72 -2.56 -0.57
CA PHE A 69 -1.62 -3.01 -1.41
C PHE A 69 -1.99 -4.37 -1.98
N THR A 70 -2.04 -4.46 -3.30
CA THR A 70 -2.34 -5.70 -4.03
C THR A 70 -1.04 -6.43 -4.33
N TYR A 71 -0.91 -7.67 -3.88
CA TYR A 71 0.31 -8.48 -4.05
C TYR A 71 0.09 -9.69 -4.95
N ASN A 72 1.02 -9.93 -5.86
CA ASN A 72 1.03 -11.16 -6.64
C ASN A 72 1.11 -12.38 -5.71
N HIS A 73 0.08 -13.22 -5.74
CA HIS A 73 -0.12 -14.37 -4.86
C HIS A 73 1.01 -15.42 -5.00
N GLU A 74 1.76 -15.42 -6.09
CA GLU A 74 2.89 -16.34 -6.27
C GLU A 74 4.06 -16.05 -5.31
N GLY A 75 4.14 -14.83 -4.75
CA GLY A 75 5.13 -14.43 -3.76
C GLY A 75 4.66 -14.69 -2.33
N GLN A 76 5.39 -15.50 -1.57
CA GLN A 76 5.27 -15.47 -0.12
C GLN A 76 5.98 -14.22 0.40
N ILE A 77 5.24 -13.32 1.04
CA ILE A 77 5.83 -12.16 1.71
C ILE A 77 6.42 -12.63 3.05
N ILE A 78 7.75 -12.71 3.12
CA ILE A 78 8.48 -13.04 4.35
C ILE A 78 8.98 -11.74 4.99
N ALA A 79 8.34 -11.30 6.07
CA ALA A 79 8.74 -10.11 6.83
C ALA A 79 9.58 -10.50 8.06
N GLY A 80 10.91 -10.56 7.91
CA GLY A 80 11.83 -10.85 9.03
C GLY A 80 11.56 -12.19 9.76
N GLU A 81 12.38 -12.53 10.77
CA GLU A 81 12.41 -13.88 11.39
C GLU A 81 11.11 -14.33 12.09
N THR A 82 10.04 -13.53 12.13
CA THR A 82 8.85 -13.83 12.95
C THR A 82 7.50 -13.67 12.25
N TRP A 83 7.43 -13.17 11.01
CA TRP A 83 6.14 -12.79 10.42
C TRP A 83 6.03 -13.32 8.99
N THR A 84 5.51 -14.54 8.86
CA THR A 84 4.92 -15.03 7.61
C THR A 84 3.51 -14.44 7.52
N TRP A 85 3.35 -13.35 6.78
CA TRP A 85 2.03 -12.76 6.55
C TRP A 85 1.28 -13.62 5.53
N ILE A 86 0.47 -14.56 6.01
CA ILE A 86 -0.53 -15.23 5.16
C ILE A 86 -1.62 -14.20 4.90
N MET A 87 -1.44 -13.36 3.86
CA MET A 87 -2.41 -12.44 3.24
C MET A 87 -3.65 -12.18 4.10
N LEU A 88 -3.46 -11.45 5.20
CA LEU A 88 -4.50 -11.16 6.17
C LEU A 88 -5.35 -10.00 5.63
N ASP A 89 -6.66 -10.19 5.56
CA ASP A 89 -7.67 -9.14 5.38
C ASP A 89 -7.82 -8.25 6.64
N GLU A 90 -6.75 -8.09 7.42
CA GLU A 90 -6.75 -7.25 8.62
C GLU A 90 -6.13 -5.89 8.29
N ALA A 91 -6.85 -4.83 8.65
CA ALA A 91 -6.33 -3.48 8.57
C ALA A 91 -5.25 -3.31 9.64
N ILE A 92 -4.00 -3.17 9.22
CA ILE A 92 -2.90 -2.81 10.10
C ILE A 92 -2.94 -1.29 10.24
N VAL A 93 -3.08 -0.81 11.47
CA VAL A 93 -2.98 0.63 11.78
C VAL A 93 -1.59 0.90 12.32
N PHE A 94 -0.81 1.69 11.59
CA PHE A 94 0.49 2.17 12.05
C PHE A 94 0.53 3.68 11.94
N ASP A 95 0.87 4.35 13.04
CA ASP A 95 0.87 5.81 13.15
C ASP A 95 -0.44 6.46 12.66
N GLY A 96 -1.58 5.85 13.00
CA GLY A 96 -2.91 6.31 12.61
C GLY A 96 -3.29 6.07 11.14
N THR A 97 -2.44 5.43 10.34
CA THR A 97 -2.75 5.07 8.95
C THR A 97 -3.16 3.61 8.85
N ALA A 98 -4.40 3.34 8.43
CA ALA A 98 -4.85 1.99 8.13
C ALA A 98 -4.44 1.56 6.72
N PHE A 99 -3.80 0.40 6.63
CA PHE A 99 -3.53 -0.26 5.36
C PHE A 99 -3.83 -1.76 5.42
N ARG A 100 -4.09 -2.37 4.26
CA ARG A 100 -4.28 -3.82 4.10
C ARG A 100 -3.33 -4.35 3.03
N LEU A 101 -2.91 -5.61 3.19
CA LEU A 101 -2.12 -6.35 2.21
C LEU A 101 -2.99 -7.49 1.68
N MET A 102 -3.36 -7.45 0.39
CA MET A 102 -4.37 -8.35 -0.16
C MET A 102 -3.91 -8.98 -1.48
N SER A 103 -4.41 -10.18 -1.79
CA SER A 103 -4.26 -10.77 -3.13
C SER A 103 -5.24 -10.17 -4.14
N PRO A 104 -4.93 -10.26 -5.45
CA PRO A 104 -5.85 -9.90 -6.53
C PRO A 104 -7.26 -10.47 -6.34
N ASP A 105 -7.39 -11.75 -6.03
CA ASP A 105 -8.69 -12.40 -5.82
C ASP A 105 -9.50 -11.80 -4.67
N THR A 106 -8.82 -11.27 -3.64
CA THR A 106 -9.47 -10.65 -2.48
C THR A 106 -9.84 -9.18 -2.77
N ILE A 107 -9.07 -8.51 -3.64
CA ILE A 107 -9.39 -7.16 -4.13
C ILE A 107 -10.68 -7.16 -4.94
N GLU A 108 -10.89 -8.14 -5.82
CA GLU A 108 -12.15 -8.25 -6.56
C GLU A 108 -13.36 -8.34 -5.63
N ARG A 109 -13.24 -9.05 -4.52
CA ARG A 109 -14.29 -9.12 -3.49
C ARG A 109 -14.45 -7.80 -2.73
N LEU A 110 -13.34 -7.09 -2.50
CA LEU A 110 -13.35 -5.79 -1.86
C LEU A 110 -14.07 -4.75 -2.75
N HIS A 111 -13.80 -4.73 -4.06
CA HIS A 111 -14.51 -3.90 -5.03
C HIS A 111 -16.02 -4.11 -4.98
N LEU A 112 -16.47 -5.37 -4.85
CA LEU A 112 -17.89 -5.68 -4.72
C LEU A 112 -18.51 -5.14 -3.42
N SER A 113 -17.70 -4.98 -2.36
CA SER A 113 -18.17 -4.51 -1.05
C SER A 113 -18.06 -3.00 -0.85
N LEU A 114 -16.99 -2.38 -1.33
CA LEU A 114 -16.66 -0.97 -1.09
C LEU A 114 -16.85 -0.10 -2.35
N GLY A 115 -17.07 -0.71 -3.51
CA GLY A 115 -17.10 -0.01 -4.80
C GLY A 115 -15.72 0.22 -5.39
N GLU A 116 -15.65 1.12 -6.36
CA GLU A 116 -14.40 1.50 -7.03
C GLU A 116 -13.49 2.33 -6.11
N PRO A 117 -12.16 2.19 -6.24
CA PRO A 117 -11.21 2.97 -5.46
C PRO A 117 -11.27 4.45 -5.84
N VAL A 118 -11.07 5.32 -4.85
CA VAL A 118 -10.98 6.78 -5.07
C VAL A 118 -9.61 7.20 -5.61
N ALA A 119 -8.60 6.34 -5.47
CA ALA A 119 -7.30 6.47 -6.14
C ALA A 119 -6.73 5.08 -6.42
N HIS A 120 -6.14 4.92 -7.59
CA HIS A 120 -5.54 3.67 -8.06
C HIS A 120 -4.15 3.95 -8.64
N PHE A 121 -3.16 3.16 -8.24
CA PHE A 121 -1.79 3.22 -8.73
C PHE A 121 -1.34 1.81 -9.09
N GLU A 122 -1.05 1.56 -10.37
CA GLU A 122 -0.50 0.30 -10.86
C GLU A 122 0.96 0.45 -11.33
N LYS A 123 1.66 -0.69 -11.39
CA LYS A 123 2.99 -0.81 -11.97
C LYS A 123 3.00 -0.57 -13.48
#